data_AF-A0A397NW75-F1
#
_entry.id   AF-A0A397NW75-F1
#
_cell.length_a   1.000
_cell.length_b   1.000
_cell.length_c   1.000
_cell.angle_alpha   90.00
_cell.angle_beta   90.00
_cell.angle_gamma   90.00
#
_symmetry.space_group_name_H-M   'P 1'
#
loop_
_entity.id
_entity.type
_entity.pdbx_description
1 polymer ?
#
loop_
_entity_poly.entity_id
_entity_poly.type
_entity_poly.pdbx_seq_one_letter_code
_entity_poly.pdbx_strand_id
1 'polypeptide(L)'
;MVATFRRQRLILPIAPVVSGAVGLLTALAFALLPIAGIEQAAVASGLAGVLPAAAPPLGITARMGLILAGGAGVTALLWAGLYLAVGTRALALTFGGDRAEPDAVPVLRRADAHPDAPARRPISAARDLGEPVIDLDPVERDLPDDLDQPLAAFDPGAILPVPAEPVRPVTALARIERPQVFDPGDRLETFALAPIVAPEPPARRPEATIHALLDRLEQRVARRDQPLPVLCAATTGNRVDEALGALRSLAAR
;
A
#
# COMPACT_ATOMS: atom_id res chain seq x y z
N MET A 1 -34.40 -4.50 -8.54
CA MET A 1 -33.59 -3.64 -7.66
C MET A 1 -32.48 -4.50 -7.05
N VAL A 2 -31.25 -4.39 -7.56
CA VAL A 2 -30.09 -5.11 -7.01
C VAL A 2 -29.44 -4.21 -5.96
N ALA A 3 -29.51 -4.59 -4.70
CA ALA A 3 -28.88 -3.87 -3.61
C ALA A 3 -27.37 -4.10 -3.65
N THR A 4 -26.62 -3.12 -4.14
CA THR A 4 -25.16 -3.08 -4.05
C THR A 4 -24.76 -2.74 -2.62
N PHE A 5 -24.49 -3.76 -1.80
CA PHE A 5 -23.86 -3.57 -0.50
C PHE A 5 -22.43 -3.08 -0.70
N ARG A 6 -22.23 -1.77 -0.51
CA ARG A 6 -20.91 -1.13 -0.51
C ARG A 6 -20.12 -1.69 0.67
N ARG A 7 -19.24 -2.66 0.43
CA ARG A 7 -18.27 -3.14 1.43
C ARG A 7 -17.31 -2.00 1.77
N GLN A 8 -17.69 -1.22 2.78
CA GLN A 8 -16.88 -0.15 3.32
C GLN A 8 -15.73 -0.82 4.05
N ARG A 9 -14.51 -0.70 3.52
CA ARG A 9 -13.29 -1.13 4.22
C ARG A 9 -13.17 -0.27 5.46
N LEU A 10 -13.65 -0.78 6.59
CA LEU A 10 -13.44 -0.17 7.91
C LEU A 10 -11.95 -0.30 8.20
N ILE A 11 -11.22 0.79 7.98
CA ILE A 11 -9.85 0.94 8.46
C ILE A 11 -9.99 1.19 9.96
N LEU A 12 -10.28 0.14 10.72
CA LEU A 12 -10.27 0.22 12.17
C LEU A 12 -8.80 0.23 12.59
N PRO A 13 -8.33 1.28 13.30
CA PRO A 13 -6.96 1.29 13.81
C PRO A 13 -6.89 0.23 14.91
N ILE A 14 -6.43 -0.97 14.55
CA ILE A 14 -6.40 -2.13 15.45
C ILE A 14 -5.48 -1.86 16.64
N ALA A 15 -4.41 -1.11 16.43
CA ALA A 15 -3.44 -0.83 17.46
C ALA A 15 -4.04 -0.14 18.70
N PRO A 16 -4.73 1.02 18.58
CA PRO A 16 -5.36 1.66 19.74
C PRO A 16 -6.53 0.86 20.32
N VAL A 17 -7.24 0.06 19.50
CA VAL A 17 -8.36 -0.76 20.01
C VAL A 17 -7.84 -1.90 20.88
N VAL A 18 -6.84 -2.64 20.41
CA VAL A 18 -6.24 -3.75 21.16
C VAL A 18 -5.52 -3.22 22.40
N SER A 19 -4.71 -2.17 22.26
CA SER A 19 -4.01 -1.60 23.42
C SER A 19 -4.97 -1.03 24.45
N GLY A 20 -6.03 -0.34 24.01
CA GLY A 20 -7.06 0.19 24.90
C GLY A 20 -7.83 -0.90 25.64
N ALA A 21 -8.18 -2.01 24.97
CA ALA A 21 -8.86 -3.14 25.60
C ALA A 21 -7.98 -3.82 26.67
N VAL A 22 -6.70 -4.06 26.36
CA VAL A 22 -5.75 -4.64 27.32
C VAL A 22 -5.51 -3.69 28.50
N GLY A 23 -5.38 -2.39 28.23
CA GLY A 23 -5.29 -1.34 29.23
C GLY A 23 -6.46 -1.32 30.21
N LEU A 24 -7.69 -1.36 29.68
CA LEU A 24 -8.92 -1.41 30.46
C LEU A 24 -9.00 -2.67 31.32
N LEU A 25 -8.66 -3.83 30.75
CA LEU A 25 -8.61 -5.09 31.50
C LEU A 25 -7.59 -5.03 32.64
N THR A 26 -6.42 -4.43 32.40
CA THR A 26 -5.39 -4.26 33.42
C THR A 26 -5.87 -3.34 34.55
N ALA A 27 -6.50 -2.21 34.21
CA ALA A 27 -7.10 -1.30 35.19
C ALA A 27 -8.19 -1.99 36.02
N LEU A 28 -9.03 -2.81 35.37
CA LEU A 28 -10.09 -3.57 36.03
C LEU A 28 -9.53 -4.66 36.96
N ALA A 29 -8.43 -5.31 36.58
CA ALA A 29 -7.73 -6.25 37.45
C ALA A 29 -7.22 -5.57 38.73
N PHE A 30 -6.57 -4.40 38.64
CA PHE A 30 -6.18 -3.61 39.82
C PHE A 30 -7.39 -3.11 40.63
N ALA A 31 -8.51 -2.82 39.97
CA ALA A 31 -9.73 -2.40 40.64
C ALA A 31 -10.40 -3.55 41.42
N LEU A 32 -10.30 -4.80 40.97
CA LEU A 32 -10.86 -5.97 41.66
C LEU A 32 -9.93 -6.55 42.74
N LEU A 33 -8.63 -6.23 42.70
CA LEU A 33 -7.66 -6.72 43.67
C LEU A 33 -7.94 -6.23 45.10
N PRO A 34 -8.00 -7.12 46.11
CA PRO A 34 -8.15 -6.72 47.51
C PRO A 34 -6.96 -5.91 48.01
N ILE A 35 -7.21 -4.88 48.83
CA ILE A 35 -6.16 -3.95 49.27
C ILE A 35 -5.08 -4.63 50.10
N ALA A 36 -5.47 -5.64 50.90
CA ALA A 36 -4.53 -6.46 51.67
C ALA A 36 -3.53 -7.21 50.76
N GLY A 37 -3.95 -7.62 49.56
CA GLY A 37 -3.05 -8.27 48.60
C GLY A 37 -2.02 -7.31 48.01
N ILE A 38 -2.41 -6.04 47.79
CA ILE A 38 -1.51 -5.00 47.28
C ILE A 38 -0.49 -4.62 48.35
N GLU A 39 -0.91 -4.48 49.61
CA GLU A 39 -0.01 -4.19 50.74
C GLU A 39 0.99 -5.33 50.98
N GLN A 40 0.52 -6.59 50.95
CA GLN A 40 1.40 -7.75 51.07
C GLN A 40 2.41 -7.81 49.92
N ALA A 41 1.98 -7.55 48.69
CA ALA A 41 2.89 -7.50 47.53
C ALA A 41 3.92 -6.36 47.66
N ALA A 42 3.52 -5.17 48.13
CA ALA A 42 4.42 -4.03 48.31
C ALA A 42 5.46 -4.25 49.41
N VAL A 43 5.07 -4.93 50.50
CA VAL A 43 6.00 -5.34 51.57
C VAL A 43 6.91 -6.47 51.08
N ALA A 44 6.37 -7.48 50.40
CA ALA A 44 7.14 -8.61 49.88
C ALA A 44 8.14 -8.19 48.80
N SER A 45 7.81 -7.20 47.97
CA SER A 45 8.72 -6.67 46.96
C SER A 45 9.77 -5.71 47.54
N GLY A 46 9.73 -5.43 48.86
CA GLY A 46 10.62 -4.48 49.53
C GLY A 46 10.41 -3.02 49.13
N LEU A 47 9.32 -2.70 48.40
CA LEU A 47 9.08 -1.37 47.87
C LEU A 47 8.89 -0.35 48.99
N ALA A 48 8.28 -0.76 50.10
CA ALA A 48 8.11 0.06 51.30
C ALA A 48 9.45 0.52 51.92
N GLY A 49 10.55 -0.20 51.67
CA GLY A 49 11.88 0.17 52.16
C GLY A 49 12.57 1.26 51.32
N VAL A 50 12.18 1.40 50.04
CA VAL A 50 12.79 2.37 49.10
C VAL A 50 11.89 3.59 48.93
N LEU A 51 10.57 3.39 48.83
CA LEU A 51 9.58 4.45 48.84
C LEU A 51 8.78 4.41 50.15
N PRO A 52 8.97 5.37 51.07
CA PRO A 52 8.16 5.45 52.28
C PRO A 52 6.66 5.69 51.96
N ALA A 53 6.36 6.27 50.79
CA ALA A 53 4.99 6.41 50.28
C ALA A 53 4.30 5.07 49.95
N ALA A 54 5.05 3.96 49.89
CA ALA A 54 4.54 2.60 49.70
C ALA A 54 4.37 1.83 51.02
N ALA A 55 4.61 2.46 52.17
CA ALA A 55 4.36 1.85 53.47
C ALA A 55 2.85 1.73 53.74
N PRO A 56 2.37 0.60 54.30
CA PRO A 56 0.98 0.45 54.72
C PRO A 56 0.60 1.51 55.79
N PRO A 57 -0.66 1.99 55.83
CA PRO A 57 -1.79 1.56 55.01
C PRO A 57 -1.86 2.27 53.65
N LEU A 58 -1.97 1.49 52.57
CA LEU A 58 -2.16 2.03 51.22
C LEU A 58 -3.61 2.48 51.08
N GLY A 59 -3.87 3.78 51.21
CA GLY A 59 -5.23 4.35 51.12
C GLY A 59 -5.86 4.28 49.72
N ILE A 60 -7.09 4.81 49.59
CA ILE A 60 -7.83 4.87 48.31
C ILE A 60 -7.04 5.61 47.22
N THR A 61 -6.25 6.62 47.60
CA THR A 61 -5.39 7.39 46.68
C THR A 61 -4.34 6.51 46.00
N ALA A 62 -3.69 5.62 46.73
CA ALA A 62 -2.72 4.68 46.18
C ALA A 62 -3.39 3.71 45.19
N ARG A 63 -4.61 3.25 45.49
CA ARG A 63 -5.38 2.39 44.60
C ARG A 63 -5.77 3.10 43.30
N MET A 64 -6.26 4.34 43.39
CA MET A 64 -6.57 5.14 42.20
C MET A 64 -5.30 5.40 41.36
N GLY A 65 -4.17 5.65 42.02
CA GLY A 65 -2.87 5.77 41.39
C GLY A 65 -2.48 4.52 40.60
N LEU A 66 -2.60 3.33 41.18
CA LEU A 66 -2.30 2.07 40.51
C LEU A 66 -3.24 1.76 39.33
N ILE A 67 -4.55 2.01 39.50
CA ILE A 67 -5.53 1.80 38.42
C ILE A 67 -5.22 2.70 37.23
N LEU A 68 -4.99 3.99 37.47
CA LEU A 68 -4.72 4.98 36.42
C LEU A 68 -3.34 4.77 35.79
N ALA A 69 -2.28 4.69 36.61
CA ALA A 69 -0.91 4.57 36.12
C ALA A 69 -0.64 3.20 35.50
N GLY A 70 -1.14 2.12 36.11
CA GLY A 70 -1.02 0.77 35.57
C GLY A 70 -1.78 0.60 34.27
N GLY A 71 -3.06 0.99 34.25
CA GLY A 71 -3.88 0.92 33.04
C GLY A 71 -3.34 1.78 31.90
N ALA A 72 -3.07 3.06 32.15
CA ALA A 72 -2.54 3.97 31.13
C ALA A 72 -1.12 3.58 30.70
N GLY A 73 -0.26 3.16 31.62
CA GLY A 73 1.10 2.73 31.34
C GLY A 73 1.15 1.50 30.42
N VAL A 74 0.39 0.45 30.74
CA VAL A 74 0.31 -0.75 29.89
C VAL A 74 -0.31 -0.42 28.53
N THR A 75 -1.35 0.41 28.49
CA THR A 75 -1.94 0.90 27.23
C THR A 75 -0.90 1.60 26.37
N ALA A 76 -0.14 2.53 26.95
CA ALA A 76 0.85 3.32 26.24
C ALA A 76 2.01 2.47 25.72
N LEU A 77 2.53 1.56 26.55
CA LEU A 77 3.63 0.66 26.16
C LEU A 77 3.20 -0.32 25.07
N LEU A 78 2.01 -0.93 25.20
CA LEU A 78 1.49 -1.85 24.20
C LEU A 78 1.17 -1.12 22.89
N TRP A 79 0.58 0.07 22.98
CA TRP A 79 0.34 0.92 21.81
C TRP A 79 1.65 1.30 21.12
N ALA A 80 2.65 1.78 21.87
CA ALA A 80 3.96 2.16 21.34
C ALA A 80 4.70 0.96 20.73
N GLY A 81 4.70 -0.20 21.41
CA GLY A 81 5.32 -1.42 20.90
C GLY A 81 4.65 -1.92 19.63
N LEU A 82 3.31 -1.92 19.59
CA LEU A 82 2.56 -2.34 18.40
C LEU A 82 2.71 -1.33 17.25
N TYR A 83 2.77 -0.04 17.57
CA TYR A 83 3.05 1.03 16.61
C TYR A 83 4.47 0.93 16.04
N LEU A 84 5.48 0.58 16.85
CA LEU A 84 6.85 0.39 16.39
C LEU A 84 7.00 -0.91 15.56
N ALA A 85 6.36 -2.00 15.98
CA ALA A 85 6.45 -3.29 15.30
C ALA A 85 5.70 -3.31 13.96
N VAL A 86 4.53 -2.67 13.89
CA VAL A 86 3.66 -2.66 12.71
C VAL A 86 3.87 -1.40 11.86
N GLY A 87 4.30 -0.29 12.48
CA GLY A 87 4.39 1.02 11.84
C GLY A 87 3.02 1.66 11.60
N THR A 88 3.01 2.66 10.71
CA THR A 88 1.77 3.24 10.12
C THR A 88 1.13 2.34 9.08
N ARG A 89 1.69 1.13 8.84
CA ARG A 89 1.11 0.16 7.92
C ARG A 89 -0.20 -0.30 8.54
N ALA A 90 -1.30 0.31 8.13
CA ALA A 90 -2.62 -0.16 8.46
C ALA A 90 -2.72 -1.61 7.96
N LEU A 91 -2.60 -2.57 8.87
CA LEU A 91 -3.08 -3.92 8.61
C LEU A 91 -4.57 -3.75 8.31
N ALA A 92 -4.93 -3.79 7.04
CA ALA A 92 -6.31 -4.00 6.64
C ALA A 92 -6.65 -5.41 7.11
N LEU A 93 -7.14 -5.55 8.34
CA LEU A 93 -7.82 -6.77 8.76
C LEU A 93 -9.09 -6.84 7.92
N THR A 94 -8.99 -7.49 6.77
CA THR A 94 -10.14 -8.02 6.05
C THR A 94 -10.76 -9.12 6.92
N PHE A 95 -11.54 -8.72 7.92
CA PHE A 95 -12.52 -9.60 8.57
C PHE A 95 -13.64 -9.83 7.56
N GLY A 96 -13.42 -10.79 6.67
CA GLY A 96 -14.32 -11.07 5.57
C GLY A 96 -13.64 -11.85 4.48
N GLY A 97 -13.40 -13.13 4.78
CA GLY A 97 -13.19 -14.21 3.80
C GLY A 97 -12.14 -13.94 2.74
N ASP A 98 -11.06 -14.71 2.82
CA ASP A 98 -10.17 -15.02 1.70
C ASP A 98 -10.93 -15.87 0.64
N ARG A 99 -12.01 -15.30 0.12
CA ARG A 99 -12.58 -15.63 -1.17
C ARG A 99 -12.24 -14.44 -2.02
N ALA A 100 -11.05 -14.46 -2.62
CA ALA A 100 -10.76 -13.72 -3.84
C ALA A 100 -12.02 -13.75 -4.69
N GLU A 101 -12.70 -12.61 -4.82
CA GLU A 101 -13.95 -12.52 -5.56
C GLU A 101 -13.61 -12.86 -7.02
N PRO A 102 -13.93 -14.08 -7.49
CA PRO A 102 -13.22 -14.67 -8.62
C PRO A 102 -13.72 -14.13 -9.97
N ASP A 103 -14.62 -13.14 -9.94
CA ASP A 103 -15.40 -12.68 -11.08
C ASP A 103 -15.79 -11.19 -10.97
N ALA A 104 -15.02 -10.40 -10.21
CA ALA A 104 -15.23 -8.96 -10.15
C ALA A 104 -14.90 -8.33 -11.50
N VAL A 105 -15.94 -8.05 -12.30
CA VAL A 105 -15.83 -7.44 -13.62
C VAL A 105 -15.06 -6.12 -13.50
N PRO A 106 -13.87 -5.99 -14.11
CA PRO A 106 -13.07 -4.79 -13.95
C PRO A 106 -13.79 -3.57 -14.54
N VAL A 107 -13.66 -2.43 -13.87
CA VAL A 107 -14.22 -1.16 -14.33
C VAL A 107 -13.37 -0.66 -15.50
N LEU A 108 -13.75 -1.07 -16.71
CA LEU A 108 -13.19 -0.53 -17.95
C LEU A 108 -13.62 0.90 -18.15
N ARG A 109 -12.72 1.73 -18.68
CA ARG A 109 -13.10 3.04 -19.19
C ARG A 109 -14.02 2.82 -20.39
N ARG A 110 -15.00 3.71 -20.60
CA ARG A 110 -15.92 3.62 -21.75
C ARG A 110 -15.19 3.55 -23.10
N ALA A 111 -14.00 4.14 -23.20
CA ALA A 111 -13.18 4.09 -24.40
C ALA A 111 -12.57 2.70 -24.68
N ASP A 112 -12.33 1.91 -23.62
CA ASP A 112 -11.70 0.59 -23.71
C ASP A 112 -12.74 -0.54 -23.73
N ALA A 113 -14.02 -0.20 -23.55
CA ALA A 113 -15.13 -1.15 -23.60
C ALA A 113 -15.53 -1.41 -25.07
N HIS A 114 -15.05 -2.53 -25.62
CA HIS A 114 -15.37 -2.95 -26.98
C HIS A 114 -16.56 -3.93 -26.98
N PRO A 115 -17.53 -3.81 -27.91
CA PRO A 115 -18.70 -4.72 -27.97
C PRO A 115 -18.29 -6.20 -28.16
N ASP A 116 -17.23 -6.44 -28.92
CA ASP A 116 -16.75 -7.80 -29.21
C ASP A 116 -15.73 -8.36 -28.22
N ALA A 117 -15.20 -7.53 -27.30
CA ALA A 117 -14.21 -7.97 -26.33
C ALA A 117 -14.71 -7.68 -24.90
N PRO A 118 -15.42 -8.64 -24.26
CA PRO A 118 -15.89 -8.47 -22.91
C PRO A 118 -14.72 -8.30 -21.94
N ALA A 119 -15.00 -7.66 -20.81
CA ALA A 119 -14.03 -7.39 -19.77
C ALA A 119 -13.37 -8.69 -19.27
N ARG A 120 -12.08 -8.86 -19.54
CA ARG A 120 -11.30 -9.98 -18.99
C ARG A 120 -10.83 -9.62 -17.59
N ARG A 121 -10.89 -10.59 -16.68
CA ARG A 121 -10.29 -10.45 -15.34
C ARG A 121 -8.78 -10.14 -15.46
N PRO A 122 -8.19 -9.37 -14.53
CA PRO A 122 -6.75 -9.18 -14.49
C PRO A 122 -6.04 -10.53 -14.24
N ILE A 123 -4.85 -10.68 -14.82
CA ILE A 123 -4.01 -11.86 -14.59
C ILE A 123 -3.54 -11.86 -13.13
N SER A 124 -3.66 -13.01 -12.47
CA SER A 124 -3.23 -13.17 -11.08
C SER A 124 -2.14 -14.23 -10.99
N ALA A 125 -1.04 -13.90 -10.31
CA ALA A 125 0.11 -14.79 -10.21
C ALA A 125 -0.28 -16.15 -9.61
N ALA A 126 -1.04 -16.14 -8.51
CA ALA A 126 -1.45 -17.37 -7.83
C ALA A 126 -2.35 -18.31 -8.65
N ARG A 127 -3.13 -17.79 -9.63
CA ARG A 127 -4.11 -18.59 -10.38
C ARG A 127 -3.66 -18.89 -11.80
N ASP A 128 -3.10 -17.91 -12.47
CA ASP A 128 -2.81 -17.97 -13.90
C ASP A 128 -1.33 -18.27 -14.17
N LEU A 129 -0.44 -18.01 -13.20
CA LEU A 129 1.01 -18.28 -13.32
C LEU A 129 1.47 -19.50 -12.49
N GLY A 130 0.57 -20.13 -11.74
CA GLY A 130 0.88 -21.26 -10.85
C GLY A 130 1.55 -20.83 -9.54
N GLU A 131 1.82 -21.79 -8.66
CA GLU A 131 2.67 -21.52 -7.50
C GLU A 131 4.07 -21.17 -8.00
N PRO A 132 4.67 -20.07 -7.54
CA PRO A 132 6.06 -19.80 -7.86
C PRO A 132 6.86 -20.97 -7.30
N VAL A 133 7.57 -21.69 -8.17
CA VAL A 133 8.50 -22.75 -7.78
C VAL A 133 9.67 -22.05 -7.10
N ILE A 134 9.48 -21.73 -5.83
CA ILE A 134 10.55 -21.33 -4.93
C ILE A 134 11.01 -22.65 -4.32
N ASP A 135 12.13 -23.17 -4.82
CA ASP A 135 12.81 -24.28 -4.19
C ASP A 135 13.36 -23.75 -2.86
N LEU A 136 12.63 -24.01 -1.76
CA LEU A 136 12.91 -23.46 -0.44
C LEU A 136 14.11 -24.13 0.25
N ASP A 137 14.65 -25.17 -0.39
CA ASP A 137 15.87 -25.84 0.02
C ASP A 137 16.97 -25.53 -1.00
N PRO A 138 17.55 -24.30 -1.00
CA PRO A 138 18.78 -24.09 -1.74
C PRO A 138 19.82 -25.03 -1.13
N VAL A 139 20.13 -26.12 -1.83
CA VAL A 139 21.26 -26.97 -1.48
C VAL A 139 22.49 -26.10 -1.62
N GLU A 140 23.04 -25.66 -0.48
CA GLU A 140 24.29 -24.94 -0.40
C GLU A 140 25.36 -25.82 -1.07
N ARG A 141 25.84 -25.38 -2.24
CA ARG A 141 26.92 -26.04 -2.96
C ARG A 141 28.21 -25.34 -2.57
N ASP A 142 29.17 -26.10 -2.11
CA ASP A 142 30.51 -25.60 -1.85
C ASP A 142 31.09 -24.95 -3.11
N LEU A 143 31.77 -23.82 -2.90
CA LEU A 143 32.43 -23.13 -4.00
C LEU A 143 33.57 -24.03 -4.52
N PRO A 144 33.66 -24.25 -5.84
CA PRO A 144 34.73 -25.06 -6.43
C PRO A 144 36.11 -24.47 -6.11
N ASP A 145 37.07 -25.33 -5.78
CA ASP A 145 38.47 -24.92 -5.50
C ASP A 145 39.15 -24.25 -6.70
N ASP A 146 38.67 -24.54 -7.91
CA ASP A 146 39.15 -23.99 -9.17
C ASP A 146 38.03 -23.24 -9.89
N LEU A 147 38.16 -21.91 -9.97
CA LEU A 147 37.22 -21.01 -10.64
C LEU A 147 37.53 -20.84 -12.14
N ASP A 148 38.68 -21.34 -12.60
CA ASP A 148 39.11 -21.23 -14.01
C ASP A 148 38.60 -22.41 -14.84
N GLN A 149 37.87 -23.35 -14.24
CA GLN A 149 37.27 -24.46 -14.97
C GLN A 149 36.08 -24.01 -15.86
N PRO A 150 35.91 -24.61 -17.05
CA PRO A 150 34.86 -24.23 -17.98
C PRO A 150 33.47 -24.49 -17.40
N LEU A 151 32.51 -23.59 -17.67
CA LEU A 151 31.13 -23.68 -17.17
C LEU A 151 30.43 -25.01 -17.55
N ALA A 152 30.81 -25.62 -18.67
CA ALA A 152 30.34 -26.94 -19.10
C ALA A 152 30.67 -28.09 -18.13
N ALA A 153 31.66 -27.92 -17.25
CA ALA A 153 31.98 -28.89 -16.20
C ALA A 153 30.95 -28.86 -15.04
N PHE A 154 30.30 -27.72 -14.80
CA PHE A 154 29.27 -27.55 -13.77
C PHE A 154 27.86 -27.85 -14.28
N ASP A 155 27.60 -27.46 -15.52
CA ASP A 155 26.34 -27.73 -16.20
C ASP A 155 26.64 -28.23 -17.63
N PRO A 156 26.65 -29.56 -17.85
CA PRO A 156 26.93 -30.13 -19.16
C PRO A 156 25.85 -29.80 -20.20
N GLY A 157 24.70 -29.25 -19.79
CA GLY A 157 23.63 -28.78 -20.68
C GLY A 157 23.70 -27.29 -21.02
N ALA A 158 24.48 -26.49 -20.28
CA ALA A 158 24.54 -25.03 -20.47
C ALA A 158 25.19 -24.61 -21.80
N ILE A 159 26.11 -25.43 -22.31
CA ILE A 159 26.76 -25.22 -23.61
C ILE A 159 26.33 -26.36 -24.52
N LEU A 160 25.49 -26.05 -25.51
CA LEU A 160 25.12 -27.02 -26.53
C LEU A 160 26.39 -27.50 -27.27
N PRO A 161 26.56 -28.81 -27.50
CA PRO A 161 27.71 -29.35 -28.22
C PRO A 161 27.76 -28.90 -29.68
N VAL A 162 26.64 -28.37 -30.19
CA VAL A 162 26.49 -27.79 -31.52
C VAL A 162 26.03 -26.35 -31.35
N PRO A 163 26.69 -25.37 -32.00
CA PRO A 163 26.21 -23.99 -32.03
C PRO A 163 24.75 -23.95 -32.49
N ALA A 164 23.91 -23.18 -31.80
CA ALA A 164 22.53 -22.99 -32.21
C ALA A 164 22.49 -22.46 -33.65
N GLU A 165 21.63 -23.03 -34.49
CA GLU A 165 21.45 -22.54 -35.86
C GLU A 165 21.10 -21.04 -35.81
N PRO A 166 21.76 -20.20 -36.63
CA PRO A 166 21.43 -18.79 -36.68
C PRO A 166 19.95 -18.63 -37.03
N VAL A 167 19.24 -17.84 -36.22
CA VAL A 167 17.80 -17.59 -36.39
C VAL A 167 17.57 -17.11 -37.83
N ARG A 168 16.83 -17.92 -38.59
CA ARG A 168 16.51 -17.57 -39.98
C ARG A 168 15.74 -16.26 -39.98
N PRO A 169 16.04 -15.31 -40.88
CA PRO A 169 15.27 -14.09 -40.99
C PRO A 169 13.81 -14.45 -41.27
N VAL A 170 12.92 -14.08 -40.35
CA VAL A 170 11.49 -14.28 -40.51
C VAL A 170 11.03 -13.40 -41.67
N THR A 171 10.31 -13.98 -42.62
CA THR A 171 9.73 -13.24 -43.74
C THR A 171 8.83 -12.13 -43.18
N ALA A 172 9.05 -10.90 -43.62
CA ALA A 172 8.23 -9.77 -43.20
C ALA A 172 6.75 -10.08 -43.47
N LEU A 173 5.91 -9.92 -42.44
CA LEU A 173 4.47 -10.09 -42.59
C LEU A 173 3.98 -9.13 -43.67
N ALA A 174 3.35 -9.67 -44.71
CA ALA A 174 2.77 -8.87 -45.78
C ALA A 174 1.76 -7.90 -45.18
N ARG A 175 1.99 -6.60 -45.38
CA ARG A 175 1.01 -5.57 -45.04
C ARG A 175 -0.19 -5.81 -45.95
N ILE A 176 -1.31 -6.22 -45.37
CA ILE A 176 -2.59 -6.29 -46.07
C ILE A 176 -2.99 -4.84 -46.37
N GLU A 177 -2.87 -4.41 -47.63
CA GLU A 177 -3.42 -3.14 -48.09
C GLU A 177 -4.95 -3.24 -48.05
N ARG A 178 -5.54 -2.66 -47.01
CA ARG A 178 -7.00 -2.53 -46.93
C ARG A 178 -7.42 -1.42 -47.90
N PRO A 179 -8.29 -1.70 -48.89
CA PRO A 179 -8.80 -0.66 -49.79
C PRO A 179 -9.52 0.39 -48.95
N GLN A 180 -9.05 1.63 -49.01
CA GLN A 180 -9.74 2.76 -48.40
C GLN A 180 -10.91 3.11 -49.33
N VAL A 181 -12.12 2.74 -48.92
CA VAL A 181 -13.35 3.11 -49.64
C VAL A 181 -13.67 4.54 -49.23
N PHE A 182 -13.47 5.48 -50.14
CA PHE A 182 -13.85 6.88 -49.97
C PHE A 182 -15.17 7.14 -50.70
N ASP A 183 -16.12 7.79 -50.04
CA ASP A 183 -17.34 8.27 -50.70
C ASP A 183 -17.01 9.47 -51.60
N PRO A 184 -17.70 9.65 -52.75
CA PRO A 184 -17.39 10.66 -53.76
C PRO A 184 -17.58 12.13 -53.30
N GLY A 185 -17.95 12.36 -52.04
CA GLY A 185 -18.04 13.68 -51.40
C GLY A 185 -17.02 13.93 -50.29
N ASP A 186 -16.26 12.91 -49.85
CA ASP A 186 -15.27 13.04 -48.78
C ASP A 186 -13.98 13.65 -49.31
N ARG A 187 -13.98 14.97 -49.43
CA ARG A 187 -12.75 15.73 -49.67
C ARG A 187 -11.99 15.83 -48.35
N LEU A 188 -11.01 14.95 -48.16
CA LEU A 188 -10.05 15.06 -47.06
C LEU A 188 -9.29 16.39 -47.22
N GLU A 189 -9.60 17.36 -46.38
CA GLU A 189 -8.78 18.56 -46.24
C GLU A 189 -7.40 18.11 -45.72
N THR A 190 -6.47 17.98 -46.65
CA THR A 190 -5.10 17.61 -46.34
C THR A 190 -4.41 18.86 -45.81
N PHE A 191 -4.55 19.10 -44.51
CA PHE A 191 -3.71 20.08 -43.84
C PHE A 191 -2.27 19.61 -44.00
N ALA A 192 -1.41 20.44 -44.59
CA ALA A 192 0.02 20.19 -44.56
C ALA A 192 0.45 20.17 -43.09
N LEU A 193 0.61 18.97 -42.52
CA LEU A 193 1.22 18.81 -41.23
C LEU A 193 2.59 19.48 -41.33
N ALA A 194 2.80 20.55 -40.55
CA ALA A 194 4.13 21.11 -40.39
C ALA A 194 5.07 19.95 -40.07
N PRO A 195 6.20 19.81 -40.77
CA PRO A 195 7.13 18.70 -40.51
C PRO A 195 7.39 18.68 -39.02
N ILE A 196 7.20 17.51 -38.40
CA ILE A 196 7.60 17.27 -37.02
C ILE A 196 9.12 17.45 -37.03
N VAL A 197 9.57 18.67 -36.75
CA VAL A 197 10.96 18.95 -36.43
C VAL A 197 11.20 18.09 -35.21
N ALA A 198 12.01 17.03 -35.40
CA ALA A 198 12.47 16.22 -34.29
C ALA A 198 12.98 17.21 -33.23
N PRO A 199 12.46 17.18 -31.99
CA PRO A 199 12.95 18.08 -30.96
C PRO A 199 14.46 17.88 -30.92
N GLU A 200 15.19 18.99 -31.07
CA GLU A 200 16.63 19.03 -30.92
C GLU A 200 16.97 18.22 -29.66
N PRO A 201 17.89 17.23 -29.73
CA PRO A 201 18.20 16.42 -28.57
C PRO A 201 18.47 17.36 -27.40
N PRO A 202 17.78 17.21 -26.26
CA PRO A 202 17.90 18.16 -25.18
C PRO A 202 19.39 18.31 -24.88
N ALA A 203 19.90 19.55 -25.01
CA ALA A 203 21.27 19.87 -24.67
C ALA A 203 21.63 19.12 -23.39
N ARG A 204 22.75 18.37 -23.40
CA ARG A 204 23.22 17.57 -22.26
C ARG A 204 22.96 18.39 -21.00
N ARG A 205 22.02 17.93 -20.18
CA ARG A 205 21.70 18.60 -18.92
C ARG A 205 23.04 18.75 -18.19
N PRO A 206 23.40 19.94 -17.70
CA PRO A 206 24.64 20.09 -16.96
C PRO A 206 24.65 19.03 -15.87
N GLU A 207 25.74 18.27 -15.78
CA GLU A 207 25.95 17.24 -14.76
C GLU A 207 25.71 17.89 -13.41
N ALA A 208 24.52 17.68 -12.85
CA ALA A 208 24.15 18.27 -11.59
C ALA A 208 25.13 17.70 -10.57
N THR A 209 25.94 18.60 -9.98
CA THR A 209 26.86 18.22 -8.91
C THR A 209 26.07 17.52 -7.81
N ILE A 210 26.69 16.54 -7.15
CA ILE A 210 26.03 15.64 -6.17
C ILE A 210 25.19 16.44 -5.14
N HIS A 211 25.66 17.62 -4.72
CA HIS A 211 24.95 18.51 -3.82
C HIS A 211 23.62 19.05 -4.37
N ALA A 212 23.54 19.39 -5.66
CA ALA A 212 22.30 19.82 -6.29
C ALA A 212 21.26 18.68 -6.40
N LEU A 213 21.73 17.43 -6.46
CA LEU A 213 20.85 16.26 -6.41
C LEU A 213 20.35 16.01 -4.99
N LEU A 214 21.19 16.18 -3.97
CA LEU A 214 20.82 16.07 -2.56
C LEU A 214 19.80 17.14 -2.15
N ASP A 215 20.04 18.41 -2.46
CA ASP A 215 19.10 19.51 -2.16
C ASP A 215 17.73 19.26 -2.79
N ARG A 216 17.73 18.77 -4.04
CA ARG A 216 16.49 18.43 -4.74
C ARG A 216 15.79 17.23 -4.12
N LEU A 217 16.53 16.25 -3.61
CA LEU A 217 15.99 15.09 -2.92
C LEU A 217 15.37 15.50 -1.59
N GLU A 218 16.06 16.32 -0.79
CA GLU A 218 15.55 16.88 0.46
C GLU A 218 14.26 17.67 0.23
N GLN A 219 14.21 18.51 -0.81
CA GLN A 219 12.99 19.24 -1.16
C GLN A 219 11.86 18.32 -1.64
N ARG A 220 12.17 17.20 -2.28
CA ARG A 220 11.16 16.24 -2.74
C ARG A 220 10.61 15.41 -1.59
N VAL A 221 11.46 15.02 -0.63
CA VAL A 221 11.05 14.35 0.61
C VAL A 221 10.21 15.29 1.47
N ALA A 222 10.63 16.54 1.64
CA ALA A 222 9.87 17.56 2.36
C ALA A 222 8.49 17.82 1.73
N ARG A 223 8.37 17.79 0.40
CA ARG A 223 7.06 17.88 -0.30
C ARG A 223 6.20 16.63 -0.15
N ARG A 224 6.80 15.46 0.01
CA ARG A 224 6.08 14.19 0.20
C ARG A 224 5.52 14.06 1.61
N ASP A 225 6.21 14.61 2.60
CA ASP A 225 5.77 14.66 4.00
C ASP A 225 4.83 15.83 4.30
N GLN A 226 4.55 16.70 3.32
CA GLN A 226 3.42 17.61 3.45
C GLN A 226 2.13 16.79 3.45
N PRO A 227 1.36 16.78 4.56
CA PRO A 227 0.03 16.20 4.53
C PRO A 227 -0.74 16.92 3.44
N LEU A 228 -1.29 16.14 2.50
CA LEU A 228 -2.27 16.64 1.54
C LEU A 228 -3.20 17.58 2.30
N PRO A 229 -3.41 18.84 1.85
CA PRO A 229 -4.49 19.63 2.41
C PRO A 229 -5.71 18.73 2.25
N VAL A 230 -6.31 18.36 3.39
CA VAL A 230 -7.57 17.65 3.41
C VAL A 230 -8.49 18.55 2.62
N LEU A 231 -8.72 18.21 1.36
CA LEU A 231 -9.82 18.73 0.57
C LEU A 231 -11.05 18.18 1.28
N CYS A 232 -11.39 18.81 2.40
CA CYS A 232 -12.70 18.73 3.00
C CYS A 232 -13.65 18.93 1.82
N ALA A 233 -14.54 17.96 1.65
CA ALA A 233 -15.61 17.93 0.66
C ALA A 233 -16.65 19.04 0.88
N ALA A 234 -16.21 20.24 1.27
CA ALA A 234 -17.03 21.42 1.52
C ALA A 234 -17.21 22.27 0.26
N THR A 235 -16.39 22.08 -0.79
CA THR A 235 -16.48 22.92 -2.00
C THR A 235 -17.53 22.44 -3.01
N THR A 236 -18.05 21.22 -2.87
CA THR A 236 -19.10 20.70 -3.79
C THR A 236 -20.50 21.16 -3.38
N GLY A 237 -20.76 21.34 -2.08
CA GLY A 237 -22.07 21.80 -1.56
C GLY A 237 -22.41 23.21 -2.07
N ASN A 238 -21.50 24.17 -1.86
CA ASN A 238 -21.73 25.57 -2.27
C ASN A 238 -21.99 25.73 -3.77
N ARG A 239 -21.39 24.88 -4.63
CA ARG A 239 -21.57 24.99 -6.09
C ARG A 239 -22.94 24.51 -6.57
N VAL A 240 -23.54 23.54 -5.88
CA VAL A 240 -24.89 23.05 -6.23
C VAL A 240 -25.94 24.06 -5.76
N ASP A 241 -25.77 24.63 -4.57
CA ASP A 241 -26.68 25.65 -4.05
C ASP A 241 -26.62 26.95 -4.87
N GLU A 242 -25.44 27.36 -5.36
CA GLU A 242 -25.29 28.46 -6.32
C GLU A 242 -25.99 28.19 -7.65
N ALA A 243 -25.83 26.99 -8.21
CA ALA A 243 -26.47 26.59 -9.46
C ALA A 243 -28.01 26.56 -9.32
N LEU A 244 -28.53 26.07 -8.20
CA LEU A 244 -29.97 26.08 -7.92
C LEU A 244 -30.51 27.49 -7.67
N GLY A 245 -29.73 28.35 -7.00
CA GLY A 245 -30.06 29.76 -6.83
C GLY A 245 -30.13 30.51 -8.17
N ALA A 246 -29.18 30.27 -9.06
CA ALA A 246 -29.16 30.85 -10.40
C ALA A 246 -30.32 30.36 -11.28
N LEU A 247 -30.70 29.08 -11.18
CA LEU A 247 -31.87 28.54 -11.89
C LEU A 247 -33.19 29.13 -11.37
N ARG A 248 -33.29 29.36 -10.06
CA ARG A 248 -34.50 29.93 -9.44
C ARG A 248 -34.69 31.41 -9.76
N SER A 249 -33.60 32.18 -9.86
CA SER A 249 -33.68 33.59 -10.27
C SER A 249 -34.03 33.74 -11.75
N LEU A 250 -33.62 32.78 -12.60
CA LEU A 250 -33.94 32.76 -14.02
C LEU A 250 -35.40 32.35 -14.29
N ALA A 251 -35.97 31.49 -13.44
CA ALA A 251 -37.38 31.10 -13.50
C ALA A 251 -38.35 32.15 -12.91
N ALA A 252 -37.84 33.15 -12.19
CA ALA A 252 -38.63 34.23 -11.60
C ALA A 252 -38.66 35.51 -12.45
N ARG A 253 -38.04 35.49 -13.64
CA ARG A 253 -38.16 36.50 -14.69
C ARG A 253 -39.18 36.07 -15.74
#